data_AF-A0A0Q7V069-F1
#
_entry.id   AF-A0A0Q7V069-F1
#
_cell.length_a   1.000
_cell.length_b   1.000
_cell.length_c   1.000
_cell.angle_alpha   90.00
_cell.angle_beta   90.00
_cell.angle_gamma   90.00
#
_symmetry.space_group_name_H-M   'P 1'
#
loop_
_entity.id
_entity.type
_entity.pdbx_description
1 polymer ?
#
loop_
_entity_poly.entity_id
_entity_poly.type
_entity_poly.pdbx_seq_one_letter_code
_entity_poly.pdbx_strand_id
1 'polypeptide(L)'
;MITLRGNLISVIGMIMLVWFVGGVALFPDGPIHLCNASTHYFYLDHPFGYCGKQGQSHNAIDFHRFQVWQTVLFSLWPFGIIAIAALGHGLSRKAP
;
A
#
# COMPACT_ATOMS: atom_id res chain seq x y z
N MET A 1 -18.29 -4.46 26.97
CA MET A 1 -17.10 -5.34 27.07
C MET A 1 -16.59 -5.58 25.67
N ILE A 2 -15.41 -5.04 25.33
CA ILE A 2 -14.80 -5.26 24.03
C ILE A 2 -14.24 -6.70 24.03
N THR A 3 -14.75 -7.55 23.16
CA THR A 3 -14.26 -8.93 23.01
C THR A 3 -12.84 -8.91 22.41
N LEU A 4 -11.92 -9.73 22.94
CA LEU A 4 -10.53 -9.87 22.47
C LEU A 4 -10.43 -9.98 20.93
N ARG A 5 -11.41 -10.65 20.31
CA ARG A 5 -11.53 -10.79 18.85
C ARG A 5 -11.84 -9.48 18.14
N GLY A 6 -12.72 -8.65 18.69
CA GLY A 6 -13.02 -7.32 18.16
C GLY A 6 -11.82 -6.39 18.22
N ASN A 7 -11.03 -6.44 19.30
CA ASN A 7 -9.76 -5.72 19.40
C ASN A 7 -8.77 -6.16 18.32
N LEU A 8 -8.59 -7.46 18.10
CA LEU A 8 -7.68 -7.98 17.08
C LEU A 8 -8.08 -7.56 15.66
N ILE A 9 -9.38 -7.65 15.32
CA ILE A 9 -9.88 -7.19 14.02
C ILE A 9 -9.61 -5.68 13.83
N SER A 10 -9.87 -4.88 14.86
CA SER A 10 -9.61 -3.44 14.83
C SER A 10 -8.12 -3.14 14.64
N VAL A 11 -7.22 -3.82 15.34
CA VAL A 11 -5.77 -3.64 15.21
C VAL A 11 -5.29 -4.02 13.81
N ILE A 12 -5.73 -5.15 13.26
CA ILE A 12 -5.36 -5.57 11.90
C ILE A 12 -5.84 -4.54 10.87
N GLY A 13 -7.10 -4.11 10.97
CA GLY A 13 -7.67 -3.08 10.09
C GLY A 13 -6.91 -1.76 10.17
N MET A 14 -6.53 -1.33 11.38
CA MET A 14 -5.74 -0.11 11.58
C MET A 14 -4.34 -0.22 10.95
N ILE A 15 -3.65 -1.35 11.11
CA ILE A 15 -2.33 -1.55 10.49
C ILE A 15 -2.44 -1.47 8.96
N MET A 16 -3.44 -2.15 8.37
CA MET A 16 -3.69 -2.10 6.93
C MET A 16 -3.97 -0.69 6.43
N LEU A 17 -4.80 0.06 7.16
CA LEU A 17 -5.17 1.43 6.82
C LEU A 17 -3.96 2.37 6.93
N VAL A 18 -3.19 2.30 8.02
CA VAL A 18 -2.00 3.13 8.23
C VAL A 18 -0.96 2.87 7.15
N TRP A 19 -0.72 1.60 6.78
CA TRP A 19 0.21 1.27 5.71
C TRP A 19 -0.24 1.82 4.35
N PHE A 20 -1.53 1.72 4.05
CA PHE A 20 -2.12 2.25 2.82
C PHE A 20 -1.99 3.78 2.76
N VAL A 21 -2.50 4.49 3.77
CA VAL A 21 -2.47 5.96 3.82
C VAL A 21 -1.03 6.48 3.85
N GLY A 22 -0.14 5.81 4.58
CA GLY A 22 1.27 6.17 4.68
C GLY A 22 1.96 6.21 3.31
N GLY A 23 1.76 5.19 2.47
CA GLY A 23 2.35 5.21 1.13
C GLY A 23 1.67 6.16 0.16
N VAL A 24 0.36 6.38 0.27
CA VAL A 24 -0.33 7.39 -0.55
C VAL A 24 0.17 8.81 -0.21
N ALA A 25 0.42 9.09 1.06
CA ALA A 25 0.97 10.37 1.50
C ALA A 25 2.45 10.54 1.09
N LEU A 26 3.25 9.48 1.13
CA LEU A 26 4.67 9.50 0.74
C LEU A 26 4.88 9.52 -0.78
N PHE A 27 3.98 8.89 -1.55
CA PHE A 27 4.09 8.73 -3.01
C PHE A 27 2.81 9.20 -3.73
N PRO A 28 2.41 10.48 -3.61
CA PRO A 28 1.16 10.99 -4.18
C PRO A 28 1.12 11.00 -5.72
N ASP A 29 2.30 10.94 -6.32
CA ASP A 29 2.55 10.90 -7.75
C ASP A 29 2.91 9.50 -8.26
N GLY A 30 2.80 8.46 -7.42
CA GLY A 30 2.93 7.08 -7.84
C GLY A 30 1.93 6.70 -8.95
N PRO A 31 2.19 5.63 -9.72
CA PRO A 31 3.27 4.66 -9.54
C PRO A 31 4.65 5.13 -10.03
N ILE A 32 5.68 4.90 -9.22
CA ILE A 32 7.07 5.20 -9.59
C ILE A 32 7.61 4.06 -10.46
N HIS A 33 8.17 4.41 -11.62
CA HIS A 33 8.69 3.47 -12.60
C HIS A 33 9.98 4.00 -13.24
N LEU A 34 10.69 3.18 -14.01
CA LEU A 34 11.81 3.68 -14.83
C LEU A 34 11.28 4.68 -15.86
N CYS A 35 11.93 5.84 -15.97
CA CYS A 35 11.56 6.84 -16.97
C CYS A 35 11.67 6.25 -18.38
N ASN A 36 10.62 6.40 -19.19
CA ASN A 36 10.66 5.98 -20.58
C ASN A 36 11.03 7.16 -21.48
N ALA A 37 12.17 7.04 -22.18
CA ALA A 37 12.67 8.07 -23.09
C ALA A 37 11.74 8.36 -24.28
N SER A 38 10.83 7.44 -24.64
CA SER A 38 9.86 7.66 -25.72
C SER A 38 8.52 8.25 -25.28
N THR A 39 8.30 8.45 -23.98
CA THR A 39 7.04 8.99 -23.44
C THR A 39 7.11 10.51 -23.30
N HIS A 40 6.08 11.21 -23.78
CA HIS A 40 5.88 12.63 -23.48
C HIS A 40 5.34 12.79 -22.05
N TYR A 41 6.20 13.26 -21.16
CA TYR A 41 5.82 13.64 -19.79
C TYR A 41 5.52 15.13 -19.69
N PHE A 42 4.81 15.52 -18.62
CA PHE A 42 4.46 16.93 -18.38
C PHE A 42 5.68 17.76 -17.97
N TYR A 43 6.61 17.16 -17.22
CA TYR A 43 7.84 17.81 -16.81
C TYR A 43 8.94 17.55 -17.85
N LEU A 44 9.81 18.54 -18.06
CA LEU A 44 10.87 18.52 -19.09
C LEU A 44 12.19 17.90 -18.60
N ASP A 45 12.35 17.70 -17.29
CA ASP A 45 13.58 17.21 -16.65
C ASP A 45 13.65 15.67 -16.61
N HIS A 46 13.57 14.99 -17.76
CA HIS A 46 13.71 13.53 -17.83
C HIS A 46 14.63 13.13 -18.96
N PRO A 47 15.77 12.51 -18.65
CA PRO A 47 16.23 11.49 -19.58
C PRO A 47 16.66 10.18 -18.93
N PHE A 48 17.02 10.14 -17.64
CA PHE A 48 17.59 8.94 -17.02
C PHE A 48 17.22 8.84 -15.52
N GLY A 49 16.57 7.75 -15.11
CA GLY A 49 16.24 7.48 -13.70
C GLY A 49 14.85 6.90 -13.50
N TYR A 50 14.20 7.33 -12.40
CA TYR A 50 12.85 6.92 -12.03
C TYR A 50 11.89 8.11 -12.10
N CYS A 51 10.67 7.83 -12.55
CA CYS A 51 9.65 8.83 -12.83
C CYS A 51 8.32 8.43 -12.16
N GLY A 52 7.59 9.43 -11.65
CA GLY A 52 6.20 9.30 -11.23
C GLY A 52 5.24 9.29 -12.43
N LYS A 53 3.94 9.25 -12.15
CA LYS A 53 2.88 9.11 -13.16
C LYS A 53 2.83 10.23 -14.20
N GLN A 54 3.27 11.46 -13.85
CA GLN A 54 3.30 12.60 -14.78
C GLN A 54 4.73 12.96 -15.20
N GLY A 55 5.70 12.12 -14.84
CA GLY A 55 7.12 12.32 -15.13
C GLY A 55 7.95 12.75 -13.92
N GLN A 56 7.35 13.22 -12.82
CA GLN A 56 8.09 13.75 -11.65
C GLN A 56 9.35 12.92 -11.34
N SER A 57 10.51 13.58 -11.24
CA SER A 57 11.78 12.87 -11.07
C SER A 57 11.92 12.26 -9.67
N HIS A 58 12.38 11.02 -9.63
CA HIS A 58 12.65 10.24 -8.42
C HIS A 58 14.05 9.65 -8.48
N ASN A 59 14.66 9.48 -7.31
CA ASN A 59 15.93 8.77 -7.18
C ASN A 59 15.70 7.26 -6.96
N ALA A 60 16.77 6.48 -6.97
CA ALA A 60 16.72 5.03 -6.77
C ALA A 60 16.21 4.63 -5.37
N ILE A 61 16.42 5.46 -4.36
CA ILE A 61 15.99 5.20 -2.97
C ILE A 61 14.46 5.31 -2.90
N ASP A 62 13.88 6.33 -3.52
CA ASP A 62 12.43 6.55 -3.54
C ASP A 62 11.73 5.44 -4.32
N PHE A 63 12.29 5.01 -5.45
CA PHE A 63 11.82 3.83 -6.18
C PHE A 63 11.85 2.56 -5.31
N HIS A 64 12.97 2.30 -4.61
CA HIS A 64 13.08 1.14 -3.73
C HIS A 64 12.04 1.18 -2.60
N ARG A 65 11.85 2.35 -1.97
CA ARG A 65 10.84 2.53 -0.91
C ARG A 65 9.42 2.32 -1.43
N PHE A 66 9.11 2.83 -2.63
CA PHE A 66 7.83 2.61 -3.29
C PHE A 66 7.59 1.12 -3.57
N GLN A 67 8.61 0.41 -4.07
CA GLN A 67 8.52 -1.04 -4.28
C GLN A 67 8.26 -1.79 -2.97
N VAL A 68 8.99 -1.49 -1.89
CA VAL A 68 8.75 -2.11 -0.58
C VAL A 68 7.33 -1.85 -0.11
N TRP A 69 6.88 -0.60 -0.16
CA TRP A 69 5.52 -0.25 0.22
C TRP A 69 4.48 -1.02 -0.60
N GLN A 70 4.63 -1.05 -1.93
CA GLN A 70 3.73 -1.72 -2.86
C GLN A 70 3.70 -3.24 -2.60
N THR A 71 4.87 -3.88 -2.47
CA THR A 71 4.97 -5.32 -2.18
C THR A 71 4.32 -5.67 -0.85
N VAL A 72 4.57 -4.88 0.19
CA VAL A 72 3.93 -5.10 1.49
C VAL A 72 2.43 -4.85 1.39
N LEU A 73 1.97 -3.83 0.67
CA LEU A 73 0.54 -3.56 0.48
C LEU A 73 -0.17 -4.76 -0.17
N PHE A 74 0.36 -5.27 -1.27
CA PHE A 74 -0.19 -6.42 -2.00
C PHE A 74 -0.11 -7.74 -1.24
N SER A 75 0.80 -7.86 -0.28
CA SER A 75 0.90 -9.04 0.59
C SER A 75 0.00 -8.89 1.82
N LEU A 76 0.09 -7.76 2.51
CA LEU A 76 -0.62 -7.46 3.75
C LEU A 76 -2.13 -7.48 3.56
N TRP A 77 -2.64 -6.98 2.43
CA TRP A 77 -4.09 -6.94 2.18
C TRP A 77 -4.75 -8.31 2.12
N PRO A 78 -4.34 -9.26 1.25
CA PRO A 78 -4.96 -10.59 1.22
C PRO A 78 -4.79 -11.33 2.55
N PHE A 79 -3.60 -11.30 3.17
CA PHE A 79 -3.39 -11.96 4.47
C PHE A 79 -4.22 -11.32 5.59
N GLY A 80 -4.32 -9.99 5.61
CA GLY A 80 -5.13 -9.24 6.57
C GLY A 80 -6.62 -9.53 6.43
N ILE A 81 -7.14 -9.57 5.20
CA ILE A 81 -8.54 -9.94 4.93
C ILE A 81 -8.82 -11.39 5.37
N ILE A 82 -7.94 -12.34 5.04
CA ILE A 82 -8.07 -13.74 5.47
C ILE A 82 -8.07 -13.84 7.00
N ALA A 83 -7.18 -13.11 7.69
CA ALA A 83 -7.12 -13.09 9.14
C ALA A 83 -8.41 -12.52 9.76
N ILE A 84 -8.92 -11.40 9.22
CA ILE A 84 -10.19 -10.80 9.67
C ILE A 84 -11.35 -11.78 9.43
N ALA A 85 -11.42 -12.40 8.24
CA ALA A 85 -12.47 -13.37 7.92
C ALA A 85 -12.44 -14.58 8.86
N ALA A 86 -11.26 -15.14 9.14
CA ALA A 86 -11.11 -16.25 10.09
C ALA A 86 -11.55 -15.87 11.51
N LEU A 87 -11.19 -14.67 11.97
CA LEU A 87 -11.62 -14.14 13.28
C LEU A 87 -13.14 -13.86 13.32
N GLY A 88 -13.71 -13.41 12.21
CA GLY A 88 -15.14 -13.12 12.03
C GLY A 88 -16.03 -14.36 11.93
N HIS A 89 -15.60 -15.41 11.23
CA HIS A 89 -16.33 -16.69 11.17
C HIS A 89 -16.46 -17.36 12.55
N GLY A 90 -15.50 -17.12 13.44
CA GLY A 90 -15.61 -17.52 14.84
C GLY A 90 -16.76 -16.84 15.62
N LEU A 91 -17.32 -15.73 15.12
CA LEU A 91 -18.51 -15.06 15.68
C LEU A 91 -19.81 -15.68 15.15
N SER A 92 -19.84 -16.09 13.88
CA SER A 92 -21.05 -16.65 13.26
C SER A 92 -21.46 -18.02 13.81
N ARG A 93 -20.51 -18.83 14.31
CA ARG A 93 -20.81 -20.14 14.94
C ARG A 93 -21.36 -20.05 16.37
N LYS A 94 -21.41 -18.85 16.97
CA LYS A 94 -21.88 -18.63 18.36
C LYS A 94 -23.23 -17.90 18.45
N ALA A 95 -23.96 -17.77 17.36
CA ALA A 95 -25.37 -17.34 17.41
C ALA A 95 -26.25 -18.57 17.72
N PRO A 96 -27.11 -18.54 18.76
CA PRO A 96 -28.04 -19.62 19.08
C PRO A 96 -29.13 -19.79 18.02
#